data_AF-A0A6P6HU35-F1
#
_entry.id   AF-A0A6P6HU35-F1
#
_cell.length_a   1.000
_cell.length_b   1.000
_cell.length_c   1.000
_cell.angle_alpha   90.00
_cell.angle_beta   90.00
_cell.angle_gamma   90.00
#
_symmetry.space_group_name_H-M   'P 1'
#
loop_
_entity.id
_entity.type
_entity.pdbx_description
1 polymer ?
#
loop_
_entity_poly.entity_id
_entity_poly.type
_entity_poly.pdbx_seq_one_letter_code
_entity_poly.pdbx_strand_id
1 'polypeptide(L)'
;MVGARRASGRVAPAEGSRAGGRVGCAQGRRLAPLAASLAAAGCPGINRRLIPCPLLFMLRSRDALRAGAAPPPRRTASQGAGVLRRFMNHRVPAHKRYQPTEYEHAANCATHALWIIPSILGSSNLYFLSDDDWETISAWIYGLGLCGLFVVSTVFHTISWKKRHLRMVERCLHMFDRMVIYFFIAASYAPWLNLRELGPWASHMRWLVWIMASVGTVYVFFFHERYKLVELLCYVIMGFFPALVILSMPNTEGIWELMTGGVFYCLGMVFFKSDGRIPFAHAIWHLFVAFGAGTHYYAIWRYLYLPSTLQTKVSK
;
A
#
# COMPACT_ATOMS: atom_id res chain seq x y z
N MET A 1 70.74 -12.75 -21.65
CA MET A 1 70.38 -13.70 -22.72
C MET A 1 68.89 -13.51 -23.02
N VAL A 2 68.53 -12.69 -24.02
CA VAL A 2 68.29 -13.06 -25.46
C VAL A 2 67.17 -14.11 -25.55
N GLY A 3 66.06 -13.97 -26.28
CA GLY A 3 65.50 -13.00 -27.25
C GLY A 3 64.03 -13.43 -27.53
N ALA A 4 63.06 -12.54 -27.76
CA ALA A 4 62.69 -11.89 -29.02
C ALA A 4 62.08 -12.81 -30.12
N ARG A 5 60.81 -12.53 -30.50
CA ARG A 5 60.15 -12.52 -31.85
C ARG A 5 58.62 -12.44 -31.60
N ARG A 6 57.83 -11.40 -31.90
CA ARG A 6 57.60 -10.49 -33.06
C ARG A 6 57.10 -11.17 -34.34
N ALA A 7 55.85 -10.90 -34.71
CA ALA A 7 55.33 -10.42 -36.02
C ALA A 7 53.79 -10.63 -36.05
N SER A 8 52.87 -9.72 -36.36
CA SER A 8 52.77 -8.54 -37.26
C SER A 8 51.94 -8.82 -38.52
N GLY A 9 50.89 -7.99 -38.71
CA GLY A 9 50.31 -7.59 -40.01
C GLY A 9 48.96 -8.23 -40.33
N ARG A 10 47.99 -7.60 -41.00
CA ARG A 10 47.77 -6.28 -41.65
C ARG A 10 46.26 -6.26 -42.02
N VAL A 11 45.49 -5.16 -41.87
CA VAL A 11 45.08 -4.17 -42.92
C VAL A 11 44.45 -4.83 -44.17
N ALA A 12 43.31 -4.46 -44.79
CA ALA A 12 42.17 -3.56 -44.57
C ALA A 12 41.08 -3.88 -45.67
N PRO A 13 40.25 -2.98 -46.25
CA PRO A 13 38.80 -3.21 -46.48
C PRO A 13 38.35 -3.25 -47.97
N ALA A 14 37.10 -3.66 -48.23
CA ALA A 14 36.34 -3.39 -49.49
C ALA A 14 34.84 -3.73 -49.24
N GLU A 15 33.95 -2.74 -49.21
CA GLU A 15 33.10 -2.24 -50.31
C GLU A 15 31.82 -3.04 -50.61
N GLY A 16 30.68 -2.38 -50.42
CA GLY A 16 29.58 -2.29 -51.40
C GLY A 16 28.62 -3.47 -51.58
N SER A 17 27.36 -3.31 -51.14
CA SER A 17 26.23 -3.07 -52.07
C SER A 17 24.86 -3.21 -51.37
N ARG A 18 23.92 -2.37 -51.82
CA ARG A 18 22.50 -2.31 -51.43
C ARG A 18 21.75 -3.56 -51.90
N ALA A 19 20.88 -4.10 -51.04
CA ALA A 19 19.62 -4.72 -51.48
C ALA A 19 18.61 -4.68 -50.32
N GLY A 20 17.42 -4.13 -50.60
CA GLY A 20 16.32 -4.09 -49.65
C GLY A 20 15.66 -5.45 -49.45
N GLY A 21 15.11 -5.65 -48.25
CA GLY A 21 14.29 -6.81 -47.91
C GLY A 21 13.77 -6.71 -46.50
N ARG A 22 12.52 -6.26 -46.34
CA ARG A 22 11.78 -6.31 -45.08
C ARG A 22 11.64 -7.77 -44.64
N VAL A 23 12.17 -8.14 -43.47
CA VAL A 23 11.73 -9.37 -42.77
C VAL A 23 11.70 -9.14 -41.25
N GLY A 24 10.49 -9.07 -40.72
CA GLY A 24 10.01 -9.79 -39.54
C GLY A 24 10.79 -9.67 -38.22
N CYS A 25 10.30 -8.79 -37.35
CA CYS A 25 10.54 -8.81 -35.91
C CYS A 25 9.88 -10.07 -35.30
N ALA A 26 10.65 -11.04 -34.80
CA ALA A 26 10.09 -12.24 -34.15
C ALA A 26 11.01 -12.87 -33.10
N GLN A 27 11.18 -12.23 -31.94
CA GLN A 27 11.45 -12.99 -30.71
C GLN A 27 11.09 -12.17 -29.47
N GLY A 28 10.01 -12.57 -28.80
CA GLY A 28 9.52 -11.90 -27.59
C GLY A 28 8.02 -12.04 -27.33
N ARG A 29 7.39 -13.17 -27.69
CA ARG A 29 6.00 -13.49 -27.28
C ARG A 29 5.78 -15.00 -27.22
N ARG A 30 6.17 -15.64 -26.13
CA ARG A 30 5.60 -16.96 -25.74
C ARG A 30 5.52 -17.04 -24.22
N LEU A 31 4.48 -16.42 -23.67
CA LEU A 31 3.85 -16.78 -22.38
C LEU A 31 2.45 -16.12 -22.22
N ALA A 32 1.85 -15.63 -23.31
CA ALA A 32 0.53 -15.00 -23.34
C ALA A 32 -0.63 -15.82 -23.96
N PRO A 33 -0.49 -17.01 -24.60
CA PRO A 33 -1.63 -17.60 -25.30
C PRO A 33 -2.50 -18.57 -24.49
N LEU A 34 -2.17 -18.90 -23.24
CA LEU A 34 -3.01 -19.84 -22.46
C LEU A 34 -4.24 -19.17 -21.80
N ALA A 35 -4.16 -17.89 -21.43
CA ALA A 35 -5.31 -17.16 -20.89
C ALA A 35 -6.27 -16.64 -21.98
N ALA A 36 -5.76 -16.41 -23.20
CA ALA A 36 -6.56 -15.94 -24.32
C ALA A 36 -7.43 -17.04 -24.95
N SER A 37 -7.03 -18.32 -24.84
CA SER A 37 -7.79 -19.44 -25.40
C SER A 37 -9.02 -19.83 -24.57
N LEU A 38 -9.07 -19.47 -23.28
CA LEU A 38 -10.23 -19.71 -22.42
C LEU A 38 -11.32 -18.61 -22.53
N ALA A 39 -10.97 -17.43 -23.06
CA ALA A 39 -11.93 -16.34 -23.27
C ALA A 39 -12.60 -16.38 -24.65
N ALA A 40 -12.07 -17.16 -25.61
CA ALA A 40 -12.61 -17.29 -26.96
C ALA A 40 -13.57 -18.49 -27.13
N ALA A 41 -13.62 -19.42 -26.17
CA ALA A 41 -14.65 -20.45 -26.13
C ALA A 41 -15.90 -19.87 -25.46
N GLY A 42 -16.86 -19.43 -26.26
CA GLY A 42 -18.17 -18.97 -25.81
C GLY A 42 -18.98 -20.10 -25.17
N CYS A 43 -18.64 -20.48 -23.94
CA CYS A 43 -19.45 -21.37 -23.11
C CYS A 43 -20.54 -20.54 -22.39
N PRO A 44 -21.83 -20.75 -22.71
CA PRO A 44 -22.91 -20.11 -21.96
C PRO A 44 -23.06 -20.87 -20.64
N GLY A 45 -22.53 -20.30 -19.55
CA GLY A 45 -22.65 -20.95 -18.23
C GLY A 45 -21.78 -20.41 -17.10
N ILE A 46 -20.89 -19.44 -17.32
CA ILE A 46 -20.06 -18.91 -16.23
C ILE A 46 -20.84 -17.84 -15.44
N ASN A 47 -21.23 -18.21 -14.22
CA ASN A 47 -21.85 -17.31 -13.26
C ASN A 47 -20.86 -16.20 -12.87
N ARG A 48 -21.09 -14.97 -13.36
CA ARG A 48 -20.26 -13.77 -13.11
C ARG A 48 -20.10 -13.40 -11.62
N ARG A 49 -20.80 -14.10 -10.71
CA ARG A 49 -20.68 -13.93 -9.25
C ARG A 49 -19.40 -14.51 -8.64
N LEU A 50 -18.64 -15.33 -9.38
CA LEU A 50 -17.45 -16.02 -8.87
C LEU A 50 -16.11 -15.46 -9.38
N ILE A 51 -16.10 -14.35 -10.13
CA ILE A 51 -14.86 -13.73 -10.63
C ILE A 51 -14.33 -12.73 -9.57
N PRO A 52 -13.05 -12.81 -9.15
CA PRO A 52 -12.46 -11.82 -8.26
C PRO A 52 -12.58 -10.39 -8.81
N CYS A 53 -13.09 -9.47 -7.99
CA CYS A 53 -13.50 -8.12 -8.38
C CYS A 53 -12.46 -7.25 -9.12
N PRO A 54 -11.12 -7.36 -8.93
CA PRO A 54 -10.18 -6.54 -9.69
C PRO A 54 -10.25 -6.81 -11.20
N LEU A 55 -10.52 -8.07 -11.58
CA LEU A 55 -10.52 -8.50 -12.98
C LEU A 55 -11.78 -8.02 -13.73
N LEU A 56 -12.92 -7.95 -13.03
CA LEU A 56 -14.18 -7.48 -13.60
C LEU A 56 -14.12 -5.99 -13.99
N PHE A 57 -13.35 -5.20 -13.25
CA PHE A 57 -13.12 -3.78 -13.53
C PHE A 57 -12.22 -3.57 -14.76
N MET A 58 -11.14 -4.36 -14.89
CA MET A 58 -10.28 -4.35 -16.08
C MET A 58 -11.04 -4.73 -17.36
N LEU A 59 -11.97 -5.69 -17.26
CA LEU A 59 -12.78 -6.13 -18.41
C LEU A 59 -13.78 -5.05 -18.83
N ARG A 60 -14.45 -4.39 -17.88
CA ARG A 60 -15.40 -3.29 -18.18
C ARG A 60 -14.72 -2.06 -18.78
N SER A 61 -13.47 -1.78 -18.40
CA SER A 61 -12.69 -0.69 -18.99
C SER A 61 -12.24 -0.99 -20.42
N ARG A 62 -12.04 -2.27 -20.78
CA ARG A 62 -11.68 -2.70 -22.14
C ARG A 62 -12.83 -2.60 -23.14
N ASP A 63 -14.06 -2.89 -22.70
CA ASP A 63 -15.24 -2.80 -23.56
C ASP A 63 -15.56 -1.34 -23.95
N ALA A 64 -15.29 -0.39 -23.05
CA ALA A 64 -15.44 1.04 -23.32
C ALA A 64 -14.40 1.58 -24.31
N LEU A 65 -13.22 0.95 -24.43
CA LEU A 65 -12.14 1.35 -25.34
C LEU A 65 -12.29 0.75 -26.77
N ARG A 66 -13.16 -0.24 -26.96
CA ARG A 66 -13.44 -0.85 -28.28
C ARG A 66 -14.57 -0.16 -29.05
N ALA A 67 -15.39 0.64 -28.41
CA ALA A 67 -16.41 1.45 -29.07
C ALA A 67 -15.77 2.76 -29.59
N GLY A 68 -15.33 2.76 -30.84
CA GLY A 68 -14.73 3.92 -31.52
C GLY A 68 -15.70 5.09 -31.66
N ALA A 69 -15.82 5.89 -30.59
CA ALA A 69 -16.58 7.13 -30.59
C ALA A 69 -15.68 8.32 -31.01
N ALA A 70 -16.21 9.14 -31.92
CA ALA A 70 -15.59 10.34 -32.47
C ALA A 70 -15.07 11.32 -31.39
N PRO A 71 -14.04 12.13 -31.66
CA PRO A 71 -13.48 13.04 -30.67
C PRO A 71 -14.50 14.12 -30.30
N PRO A 72 -14.73 14.38 -29.00
CA PRO A 72 -15.67 15.41 -28.56
C PRO A 72 -15.10 16.81 -28.81
N PRO A 73 -15.95 17.84 -28.97
CA PRO A 73 -15.51 19.21 -29.18
C PRO A 73 -14.73 19.74 -27.96
N ARG A 74 -13.80 20.67 -28.21
CA ARG A 74 -12.92 21.29 -27.18
C ARG A 74 -13.74 21.78 -25.99
N ARG A 75 -13.57 21.12 -24.85
CA ARG A 75 -14.24 21.46 -23.58
C ARG A 75 -13.61 22.71 -22.97
N THR A 76 -14.43 23.73 -22.71
CA THR A 76 -14.06 24.90 -21.90
C THR A 76 -13.98 24.50 -20.42
N ALA A 77 -13.14 25.21 -19.65
CA ALA A 77 -12.82 24.90 -18.26
C ALA A 77 -14.03 24.81 -17.31
N SER A 78 -15.21 25.32 -17.69
CA SER A 78 -16.45 25.23 -16.89
C SER A 78 -17.09 23.82 -16.90
N GLN A 79 -16.83 22.98 -17.91
CA GLN A 79 -17.35 21.60 -17.95
C GLN A 79 -16.54 20.61 -17.09
N GLY A 80 -15.27 20.90 -16.80
CA GLY A 80 -14.44 20.07 -15.92
C GLY A 80 -14.97 19.99 -14.48
N ALA A 81 -15.53 21.10 -13.99
CA ALA A 81 -16.17 21.17 -12.68
C ALA A 81 -17.44 20.30 -12.59
N GLY A 82 -18.18 20.16 -13.70
CA GLY A 82 -19.38 19.31 -13.77
C GLY A 82 -19.07 17.81 -13.74
N VAL A 83 -17.96 17.39 -14.36
CA VAL A 83 -17.50 15.99 -14.35
C VAL A 83 -17.01 15.59 -12.95
N LEU A 84 -16.22 16.44 -12.29
CA LEU A 84 -15.75 16.18 -10.92
C LEU A 84 -16.91 16.12 -9.92
N ARG A 85 -17.92 17.00 -10.05
CA ARG A 85 -19.14 16.95 -9.22
C ARG A 85 -19.86 15.61 -9.25
N ARG A 86 -19.80 14.86 -10.36
CA ARG A 86 -20.43 13.54 -10.48
C ARG A 86 -19.81 12.48 -9.55
N PHE A 87 -18.54 12.65 -9.20
CA PHE A 87 -17.79 11.74 -8.33
C PHE A 87 -17.54 12.31 -6.93
N MET A 88 -18.03 13.53 -6.65
CA MET A 88 -17.88 14.15 -5.35
C MET A 88 -18.93 13.62 -4.37
N ASN A 89 -18.47 13.21 -3.19
CA ASN A 89 -19.37 12.91 -2.09
C ASN A 89 -19.91 14.18 -1.46
N HIS A 90 -21.11 14.09 -0.91
CA HIS A 90 -21.71 15.19 -0.15
C HIS A 90 -20.90 15.42 1.12
N ARG A 91 -20.73 16.70 1.47
CA ARG A 91 -20.04 17.09 2.69
C ARG A 91 -20.77 16.51 3.90
N VAL A 92 -20.03 15.86 4.79
CA VAL A 92 -20.62 15.20 5.96
C VAL A 92 -20.93 16.25 7.05
N PRO A 93 -22.19 16.36 7.51
CA PRO A 93 -22.51 17.14 8.71
C PRO A 93 -21.77 16.57 9.94
N ALA A 94 -21.37 17.41 10.89
CA ALA A 94 -20.56 17.00 12.04
C ALA A 94 -21.17 15.86 12.90
N HIS A 95 -22.48 15.64 12.82
CA HIS A 95 -23.24 14.63 13.57
C HIS A 95 -23.67 13.41 12.73
N LYS A 96 -23.25 13.31 11.46
CA LYS A 96 -23.61 12.19 10.58
C LYS A 96 -22.36 11.43 10.14
N ARG A 97 -22.58 10.14 9.81
CA ARG A 97 -21.55 9.26 9.27
C ARG A 97 -21.24 9.62 7.82
N TYR A 98 -19.98 9.48 7.41
CA TYR A 98 -19.61 9.59 6.00
C TYR A 98 -20.28 8.47 5.21
N GLN A 99 -20.99 8.83 4.14
CA GLN A 99 -21.58 7.86 3.21
C GLN A 99 -20.92 8.05 1.85
N PRO A 100 -19.98 7.17 1.47
CA PRO A 100 -19.33 7.27 0.18
C PRO A 100 -20.27 6.88 -0.95
N THR A 101 -20.04 7.42 -2.14
CA THR A 101 -20.69 6.93 -3.37
C THR A 101 -20.23 5.51 -3.69
N GLU A 102 -21.02 4.79 -4.50
CA GLU A 102 -20.69 3.44 -5.00
C GLU A 102 -19.29 3.37 -5.63
N TYR A 103 -18.90 4.40 -6.38
CA TYR A 103 -17.58 4.49 -7.00
C TYR A 103 -16.46 4.59 -5.96
N GLU A 104 -16.66 5.38 -4.90
CA GLU A 104 -15.65 5.53 -3.85
C GLU A 104 -15.57 4.28 -2.97
N HIS A 105 -16.69 3.59 -2.70
CA HIS A 105 -16.66 2.29 -2.05
C HIS A 105 -15.86 1.25 -2.84
N ALA A 106 -16.05 1.21 -4.17
CA ALA A 106 -15.27 0.34 -5.03
C ALA A 106 -13.78 0.69 -5.01
N ALA A 107 -13.45 1.97 -5.05
CA ALA A 107 -12.07 2.46 -4.98
C ALA A 107 -11.43 2.08 -3.64
N ASN A 108 -12.09 2.37 -2.51
CA ASN A 108 -11.57 2.06 -1.17
C ASN A 108 -11.29 0.56 -0.99
N CYS A 109 -12.23 -0.28 -1.44
CA CYS A 109 -12.07 -1.73 -1.40
C CYS A 109 -10.90 -2.19 -2.29
N ALA A 110 -10.79 -1.66 -3.51
CA ALA A 110 -9.72 -2.06 -4.44
C ALA A 110 -8.34 -1.63 -3.94
N THR A 111 -8.22 -0.42 -3.38
CA THR A 111 -6.96 0.10 -2.87
C THR A 111 -6.44 -0.75 -1.72
N HIS A 112 -7.29 -1.20 -0.78
CA HIS A 112 -6.84 -2.05 0.33
C HIS A 112 -6.63 -3.51 -0.06
N ALA A 113 -7.55 -4.10 -0.83
CA ALA A 113 -7.47 -5.51 -1.21
C ALA A 113 -6.18 -5.83 -1.98
N LEU A 114 -5.68 -4.86 -2.76
CA LEU A 114 -4.41 -4.98 -3.48
C LEU A 114 -3.21 -5.19 -2.55
N TRP A 115 -3.22 -4.60 -1.35
CA TRP A 115 -2.08 -4.66 -0.41
C TRP A 115 -2.12 -5.86 0.53
N ILE A 116 -3.21 -6.63 0.58
CA ILE A 116 -3.30 -7.86 1.40
C ILE A 116 -2.23 -8.88 1.00
N ILE A 117 -2.06 -9.12 -0.31
CA ILE A 117 -1.08 -10.11 -0.79
C ILE A 117 0.35 -9.65 -0.44
N PRO A 118 0.78 -8.42 -0.80
CA PRO A 118 2.06 -7.87 -0.35
C PRO A 118 2.27 -7.91 1.17
N SER A 119 1.24 -7.63 1.99
CA SER A 119 1.39 -7.65 3.45
C SER A 119 1.64 -9.05 3.98
N ILE A 120 0.95 -10.07 3.45
CA ILE A 120 1.17 -11.47 3.83
C ILE A 120 2.57 -11.91 3.41
N LEU A 121 2.97 -11.63 2.17
CA LEU A 121 4.30 -11.98 1.69
C LEU A 121 5.40 -11.28 2.48
N GLY A 122 5.22 -10.00 2.80
CA GLY A 122 6.15 -9.25 3.64
C GLY A 122 6.25 -9.81 5.06
N SER A 123 5.10 -10.11 5.69
CA SER A 123 5.05 -10.75 7.00
C SER A 123 5.78 -12.10 7.01
N SER A 124 5.51 -12.96 6.02
CA SER A 124 6.18 -14.25 5.89
C SER A 124 7.68 -14.09 5.67
N ASN A 125 8.10 -13.11 4.87
CA ASN A 125 9.50 -12.85 4.59
C ASN A 125 10.27 -12.42 5.86
N LEU A 126 9.69 -11.56 6.72
CA LEU A 126 10.33 -11.21 8.00
C LEU A 126 10.44 -12.42 8.93
N TYR A 127 9.42 -13.29 8.96
CA TYR A 127 9.45 -14.51 9.76
C TYR A 127 10.49 -15.54 9.25
N PHE A 128 10.71 -15.65 7.95
CA PHE A 128 11.75 -16.55 7.43
C PHE A 128 13.17 -16.01 7.57
N LEU A 129 13.32 -14.69 7.76
CA LEU A 129 14.60 -14.04 7.98
C LEU A 129 14.95 -13.89 9.47
N SER A 130 14.04 -14.18 10.39
CA SER A 130 14.33 -14.12 11.82
C SER A 130 15.22 -15.27 12.24
N ASP A 131 16.34 -14.95 12.86
CA ASP A 131 17.31 -15.91 13.38
C ASP A 131 17.15 -16.11 14.90
N ASP A 132 16.59 -15.14 15.62
CA ASP A 132 16.36 -15.21 17.08
C ASP A 132 14.89 -15.02 17.50
N ASP A 133 14.62 -15.29 18.79
CA ASP A 133 13.28 -15.20 19.37
C ASP A 133 12.71 -13.77 19.33
N TRP A 134 13.55 -12.75 19.53
CA TRP A 134 13.12 -11.35 19.51
C TRP A 134 12.77 -10.87 18.11
N GLU A 135 13.54 -11.27 17.11
CA GLU A 135 13.26 -11.05 15.69
C GLU A 135 11.97 -11.77 15.28
N THR A 136 11.77 -13.00 15.75
CA THR A 136 10.56 -13.79 15.48
C THR A 136 9.33 -13.11 16.07
N ILE A 137 9.37 -12.72 17.34
CA ILE A 137 8.27 -12.02 18.03
C ILE A 137 7.96 -10.69 17.33
N SER A 138 9.01 -9.94 16.97
CA SER A 138 8.85 -8.64 16.29
C SER A 138 8.24 -8.80 14.89
N ALA A 139 8.62 -9.87 14.16
CA ALA A 139 8.07 -10.19 12.84
C ALA A 139 6.58 -10.53 12.95
N TRP A 140 6.18 -11.32 13.95
CA TRP A 140 4.77 -11.64 14.21
C TRP A 140 3.96 -10.41 14.57
N ILE A 141 4.44 -9.59 15.51
CA ILE A 141 3.74 -8.38 15.95
C ILE A 141 3.51 -7.44 14.76
N TYR A 142 4.59 -7.12 14.03
CA TYR A 142 4.50 -6.20 12.90
C TYR A 142 3.69 -6.79 11.74
N GLY A 143 3.93 -8.06 11.41
CA GLY A 143 3.25 -8.78 10.34
C GLY A 143 1.74 -8.90 10.55
N LEU A 144 1.31 -9.27 11.77
CA LEU A 144 -0.11 -9.32 12.13
C LEU A 144 -0.76 -7.93 12.11
N GLY A 145 -0.05 -6.89 12.59
CA GLY A 145 -0.51 -5.52 12.49
C GLY A 145 -0.71 -5.07 11.03
N LEU A 146 0.28 -5.33 10.17
CA LEU A 146 0.27 -4.96 8.76
C LEU A 146 -0.83 -5.70 7.99
N CYS A 147 -0.94 -7.02 8.18
CA CYS A 147 -2.02 -7.80 7.56
C CYS A 147 -3.40 -7.37 8.09
N GLY A 148 -3.51 -7.16 9.41
CA GLY A 148 -4.74 -6.73 10.07
C GLY A 148 -5.26 -5.42 9.48
N LEU A 149 -4.38 -4.43 9.28
CA LEU A 149 -4.73 -3.13 8.71
C LEU A 149 -5.48 -3.27 7.37
N PHE A 150 -4.92 -4.05 6.43
CA PHE A 150 -5.50 -4.19 5.09
C PHE A 150 -6.70 -5.15 5.07
N VAL A 151 -6.66 -6.23 5.84
CA VAL A 151 -7.74 -7.24 5.88
C VAL A 151 -8.99 -6.65 6.54
N VAL A 152 -8.87 -6.05 7.72
CA VAL A 152 -10.03 -5.49 8.45
C VAL A 152 -10.70 -4.39 7.62
N SER A 153 -9.91 -3.48 7.03
CA SER A 153 -10.42 -2.42 6.16
C SER A 153 -11.12 -2.98 4.92
N THR A 154 -10.53 -3.98 4.25
CA THR A 154 -11.15 -4.61 3.07
C THR A 154 -12.46 -5.28 3.42
N VAL A 155 -12.52 -6.02 4.54
CA VAL A 155 -13.74 -6.67 5.03
C VAL A 155 -14.81 -5.62 5.34
N PHE A 156 -14.43 -4.54 6.02
CA PHE A 156 -15.33 -3.43 6.33
C PHE A 156 -15.94 -2.80 5.07
N HIS A 157 -15.11 -2.38 4.10
CA HIS A 157 -15.60 -1.75 2.87
C HIS A 157 -16.42 -2.70 2.00
N THR A 158 -16.03 -3.98 1.92
CA THR A 158 -16.77 -4.99 1.15
C THR A 158 -18.17 -5.22 1.72
N ILE A 159 -18.29 -5.32 3.05
CA ILE A 159 -19.57 -5.55 3.73
C ILE A 159 -20.45 -4.30 3.67
N SER A 160 -19.86 -3.12 3.88
CA SER A 160 -20.58 -1.84 3.76
C SER A 160 -21.17 -1.65 2.37
N TRP A 161 -20.47 -2.12 1.33
CA TRP A 161 -20.96 -2.07 -0.04
C TRP A 161 -22.06 -3.10 -0.34
N LYS A 162 -21.85 -4.38 -0.02
CA LYS A 162 -22.75 -5.45 -0.48
C LYS A 162 -23.94 -5.73 0.44
N LYS A 163 -23.88 -5.39 1.72
CA LYS A 163 -24.89 -5.81 2.71
C LYS A 163 -25.32 -4.70 3.66
N ARG A 164 -25.90 -3.62 3.09
CA ARG A 164 -26.47 -2.48 3.84
C ARG A 164 -27.54 -2.86 4.89
N HIS A 165 -28.13 -4.05 4.81
CA HIS A 165 -29.11 -4.54 5.80
C HIS A 165 -28.47 -4.95 7.15
N LEU A 166 -27.18 -5.27 7.19
CA LEU A 166 -26.46 -5.71 8.40
C LEU A 166 -25.85 -4.52 9.16
N ARG A 167 -26.68 -3.55 9.55
CA ARG A 167 -26.24 -2.31 10.20
C ARG A 167 -25.41 -2.54 11.48
N MET A 168 -25.68 -3.61 12.23
CA MET A 168 -24.92 -3.96 13.45
C MET A 168 -23.51 -4.44 13.13
N VAL A 169 -23.37 -5.34 12.15
CA VAL A 169 -22.06 -5.86 11.70
C VAL A 169 -21.22 -4.75 11.09
N GLU A 170 -21.84 -3.90 10.26
CA GLU A 170 -21.17 -2.74 9.66
C GLU A 170 -20.62 -1.80 10.73
N ARG A 171 -21.38 -1.53 11.81
CA ARG A 171 -20.91 -0.70 12.93
C ARG A 171 -19.73 -1.33 13.66
N CYS A 172 -19.80 -2.64 13.90
CA CYS A 172 -18.74 -3.39 14.57
C CYS A 172 -17.44 -3.38 13.75
N LEU A 173 -17.54 -3.66 12.44
CA LEU A 173 -16.39 -3.65 11.54
C LEU A 173 -15.79 -2.26 11.37
N HIS A 174 -16.63 -1.21 11.33
CA HIS A 174 -16.14 0.17 11.30
C HIS A 174 -15.38 0.54 12.58
N MET A 175 -15.78 -0.02 13.72
CA MET A 175 -15.07 0.16 14.98
C MET A 175 -13.72 -0.56 14.95
N PHE A 176 -13.69 -1.81 14.48
CA PHE A 176 -12.46 -2.57 14.29
C PHE A 176 -11.49 -1.90 13.30
N ASP A 177 -12.00 -1.34 12.20
CA ASP A 177 -11.20 -0.61 11.21
C ASP A 177 -10.50 0.63 11.78
N ARG A 178 -11.08 1.24 12.82
CA ARG A 178 -10.45 2.35 13.56
C ARG A 178 -9.49 1.85 14.63
N MET A 179 -9.87 0.80 15.36
CA MET A 179 -9.02 0.18 16.38
C MET A 179 -7.72 -0.38 15.79
N VAL A 180 -7.78 -1.00 14.60
CA VAL A 180 -6.61 -1.62 13.96
C VAL A 180 -5.53 -0.58 13.63
N ILE A 181 -5.87 0.68 13.42
CA ILE A 181 -4.90 1.77 13.21
C ILE A 181 -4.05 1.97 14.47
N TYR A 182 -4.65 1.98 15.67
CA TYR A 182 -3.90 2.09 16.93
C TYR A 182 -2.94 0.91 17.10
N PHE A 183 -3.43 -0.31 16.89
CA PHE A 183 -2.59 -1.51 16.99
C PHE A 183 -1.48 -1.52 15.94
N PHE A 184 -1.75 -1.09 14.72
CA PHE A 184 -0.75 -1.03 13.66
C PHE A 184 0.34 0.01 13.96
N ILE A 185 -0.01 1.17 14.52
CA ILE A 185 1.00 2.16 14.95
C ILE A 185 1.92 1.53 16.01
N ALA A 186 1.36 0.88 17.04
CA ALA A 186 2.16 0.18 18.07
C ALA A 186 3.03 -0.91 17.46
N ALA A 187 2.45 -1.75 16.60
CA ALA A 187 3.16 -2.84 15.92
C ALA A 187 4.27 -2.33 15.00
N SER A 188 4.12 -1.16 14.36
CA SER A 188 5.14 -0.56 13.50
C SER A 188 6.39 -0.11 14.27
N TYR A 189 6.22 0.20 15.56
CA TYR A 189 7.33 0.57 16.45
C TYR A 189 7.99 -0.63 17.14
N ALA A 190 7.29 -1.76 17.27
CA ALA A 190 7.80 -2.91 18.00
C ALA A 190 9.17 -3.44 17.50
N PRO A 191 9.41 -3.63 16.18
CA PRO A 191 10.72 -4.11 15.71
C PRO A 191 11.87 -3.15 16.07
N TRP A 192 11.64 -1.84 15.95
CA TRP A 192 12.64 -0.83 16.30
C TRP A 192 12.93 -0.85 17.80
N LEU A 193 11.88 -0.84 18.62
CA LEU A 193 12.03 -0.82 20.07
C LEU A 193 12.63 -2.13 20.59
N ASN A 194 12.37 -3.27 19.92
CA ASN A 194 12.83 -4.60 20.32
C ASN A 194 14.26 -4.92 19.89
N LEU A 195 14.60 -4.62 18.64
CA LEU A 195 15.83 -5.10 18.00
C LEU A 195 16.96 -4.07 17.99
N ARG A 196 16.67 -2.77 18.11
CA ARG A 196 17.71 -1.74 18.22
C ARG A 196 18.07 -1.48 19.68
N GLU A 197 19.37 -1.26 19.91
CA GLU A 197 19.88 -0.77 21.19
C GLU A 197 19.56 0.72 21.34
N LEU A 198 18.49 1.00 22.07
CA LEU A 198 17.91 2.33 22.24
C LEU A 198 17.94 2.76 23.72
N GLY A 199 19.07 2.56 24.39
CA GLY A 199 19.29 2.95 25.79
C GLY A 199 18.19 2.48 26.78
N PRO A 200 18.17 3.03 28.01
CA PRO A 200 17.18 2.67 29.03
C PRO A 200 15.74 3.10 28.70
N TRP A 201 15.60 4.15 27.89
CA TRP A 201 14.31 4.75 27.56
C TRP A 201 13.45 3.88 26.63
N ALA A 202 14.06 3.03 25.79
CA ALA A 202 13.29 2.19 24.88
C ALA A 202 12.47 1.12 25.59
N SER A 203 12.97 0.54 26.69
CA SER A 203 12.21 -0.44 27.48
C SER A 203 10.89 0.14 27.98
N HIS A 204 10.92 1.38 28.49
CA HIS A 204 9.72 2.11 28.92
C HIS A 204 8.81 2.41 27.72
N MET A 205 9.39 2.80 26.59
CA MET A 205 8.62 3.13 25.39
C MET A 205 7.88 1.91 24.80
N ARG A 206 8.44 0.70 24.92
CA ARG A 206 7.77 -0.55 24.51
C ARG A 206 6.41 -0.68 25.18
N TRP A 207 6.36 -0.57 26.50
CA TRP A 207 5.09 -0.68 27.25
C TRP A 207 4.17 0.50 27.01
N LEU A 208 4.74 1.71 26.93
CA LEU A 208 3.98 2.93 26.75
C LEU A 208 3.20 2.95 25.43
N VAL A 209 3.78 2.45 24.34
CA VAL A 209 3.08 2.39 23.05
C VAL A 209 1.86 1.47 23.09
N TRP A 210 1.94 0.34 23.78
CA TRP A 210 0.80 -0.57 23.94
C TRP A 210 -0.27 -0.01 24.86
N ILE A 211 0.12 0.73 25.92
CA ILE A 211 -0.82 1.45 26.77
C ILE A 211 -1.57 2.52 25.95
N MET A 212 -0.85 3.32 25.15
CA MET A 212 -1.46 4.30 24.25
C MET A 212 -2.43 3.64 23.26
N ALA A 213 -2.04 2.50 22.67
CA ALA A 213 -2.91 1.73 21.76
C ALA A 213 -4.20 1.27 22.45
N SER A 214 -4.07 0.81 23.70
CA SER A 214 -5.18 0.30 24.51
C SER A 214 -6.13 1.43 24.89
N VAL A 215 -5.60 2.58 25.32
CA VAL A 215 -6.38 3.79 25.62
C VAL A 215 -7.12 4.29 24.38
N GLY A 216 -6.46 4.33 23.21
CA GLY A 216 -7.09 4.69 21.93
C GLY A 216 -8.21 3.73 21.54
N THR A 217 -8.01 2.43 21.74
CA THR A 217 -9.02 1.39 21.50
C THR A 217 -10.24 1.56 22.41
N VAL A 218 -10.01 1.80 23.71
CA VAL A 218 -11.06 2.09 24.68
C VAL A 218 -11.82 3.35 24.29
N TYR A 219 -11.13 4.40 23.86
CA TYR A 219 -11.77 5.62 23.37
C TYR A 219 -12.68 5.37 22.16
N VAL A 220 -12.22 4.59 21.17
CA VAL A 220 -13.04 4.21 20.00
C VAL A 220 -14.28 3.43 20.43
N PHE A 221 -14.14 2.52 21.40
CA PHE A 221 -15.23 1.71 21.95
C PHE A 221 -16.28 2.54 22.70
N PHE A 222 -15.90 3.57 23.46
CA PHE A 222 -16.89 4.36 24.22
C PHE A 222 -17.50 5.50 23.40
N PHE A 223 -16.69 6.22 22.61
CA PHE A 223 -17.11 7.48 22.01
C PHE A 223 -17.57 7.38 20.54
N HIS A 224 -17.47 6.21 19.90
CA HIS A 224 -18.14 5.89 18.63
C HIS A 224 -18.31 7.06 17.64
N GLU A 225 -17.21 7.53 17.04
CA GLU A 225 -17.15 8.64 16.04
C GLU A 225 -17.53 10.04 16.54
N ARG A 226 -17.94 10.22 17.81
CA ARG A 226 -18.46 11.50 18.32
C ARG A 226 -17.47 12.66 18.20
N TYR A 227 -16.18 12.41 18.49
CA TYR A 227 -15.12 13.41 18.35
C TYR A 227 -13.98 12.94 17.44
N LYS A 228 -14.19 13.07 16.12
CA LYS A 228 -13.21 12.68 15.09
C LYS A 228 -11.88 13.43 15.19
N LEU A 229 -11.88 14.67 15.71
CA LEU A 229 -10.65 15.44 15.89
C LEU A 229 -9.79 14.89 17.04
N VAL A 230 -10.42 14.50 18.15
CA VAL A 230 -9.71 13.92 19.31
C VAL A 230 -9.06 12.60 18.89
N GLU A 231 -9.78 11.76 18.16
CA GLU A 231 -9.22 10.51 17.62
C GLU A 231 -8.00 10.76 16.74
N LEU A 232 -8.09 11.72 15.82
CA LEU A 232 -6.99 12.10 14.95
C LEU A 232 -5.78 12.60 15.76
N LEU A 233 -6.00 13.42 16.79
CA LEU A 233 -4.94 13.88 17.68
C LEU A 233 -4.30 12.71 18.43
N CYS A 234 -5.08 11.73 18.90
CA CYS A 234 -4.54 10.52 19.53
C CYS A 234 -3.66 9.72 18.55
N TYR A 235 -4.06 9.56 17.27
CA TYR A 235 -3.22 8.92 16.26
C TYR A 235 -1.91 9.68 16.04
N VAL A 236 -1.97 11.02 15.95
CA VAL A 236 -0.78 11.85 15.78
C VAL A 236 0.16 11.73 16.97
N ILE A 237 -0.35 11.87 18.20
CA ILE A 237 0.48 11.75 19.42
C ILE A 237 1.16 10.38 19.47
N MET A 238 0.40 9.32 19.23
CA MET A 238 0.92 7.96 19.23
C MET A 238 1.91 7.70 18.08
N GLY A 239 1.74 8.40 16.96
CA GLY A 239 2.66 8.37 15.83
C GLY A 239 3.96 9.13 16.11
N PHE A 240 3.94 10.29 16.75
CA PHE A 240 5.15 11.11 16.93
C PHE A 240 5.94 10.78 18.20
N PHE A 241 5.26 10.39 19.28
CA PHE A 241 5.90 10.28 20.58
C PHE A 241 6.96 9.16 20.67
N PRO A 242 6.70 7.91 20.21
CA PRO A 242 7.74 6.88 20.13
C PRO A 242 8.86 7.21 19.15
N ALA A 243 8.56 7.99 18.10
CA ALA A 243 9.55 8.40 17.12
C ALA A 243 10.67 9.24 17.75
N LEU A 244 10.39 10.03 18.80
CA LEU A 244 11.40 10.81 19.52
C LEU A 244 12.50 9.91 20.12
N VAL A 245 12.13 8.74 20.64
CA VAL A 245 13.10 7.76 21.18
C VAL A 245 13.91 7.15 20.06
N ILE A 246 13.28 6.81 18.93
CA ILE A 246 13.97 6.23 17.77
C ILE A 246 14.95 7.24 17.15
N LEU A 247 14.58 8.52 17.07
CA LEU A 247 15.47 9.57 16.56
C LEU A 247 16.70 9.82 17.45
N SER A 248 16.67 9.36 18.71
CA SER A 248 17.82 9.45 19.63
C SER A 248 18.82 8.29 19.47
N MET A 249 18.61 7.39 18.51
CA MET A 249 19.44 6.22 18.35
C MET A 249 20.84 6.55 17.80
N PRO A 250 21.89 5.86 18.29
CA PRO A 250 23.26 6.13 17.86
C PRO A 250 23.52 5.72 16.40
N ASN A 251 22.87 4.66 15.90
CA ASN A 251 22.94 4.27 14.50
C ASN A 251 21.76 4.86 13.71
N THR A 252 22.04 5.85 12.85
CA THR A 252 21.00 6.56 12.08
C THR A 252 20.45 5.80 10.86
N GLU A 253 20.89 4.56 10.62
CA GLU A 253 20.42 3.74 9.51
C GLU A 253 18.92 3.43 9.62
N GLY A 254 18.18 3.73 8.54
CA GLY A 254 16.73 3.56 8.46
C GLY A 254 15.92 4.76 8.94
N ILE A 255 16.54 5.77 9.57
CA ILE A 255 15.82 6.99 9.99
C ILE A 255 15.20 7.69 8.79
N TRP A 256 15.92 7.78 7.68
CA TRP A 256 15.45 8.52 6.50
C TRP A 256 14.18 7.90 5.92
N GLU A 257 14.10 6.57 5.86
CA GLU A 257 12.95 5.82 5.42
C GLU A 257 11.77 5.96 6.39
N LEU A 258 12.03 5.93 7.70
CA LEU A 258 11.01 6.19 8.73
C LEU A 258 10.46 7.62 8.64
N MET A 259 11.32 8.62 8.45
CA MET A 259 10.89 10.01 8.26
C MET A 259 10.06 10.16 6.99
N THR A 260 10.51 9.53 5.89
CA THR A 260 9.78 9.55 4.62
C THR A 260 8.41 8.91 4.76
N GLY A 261 8.31 7.76 5.44
CA GLY A 261 7.02 7.13 5.74
C GLY A 261 6.14 7.96 6.66
N GLY A 262 6.71 8.58 7.69
CA GLY A 262 6.04 9.54 8.56
C GLY A 262 5.46 10.73 7.80
N VAL A 263 6.18 11.26 6.81
CA VAL A 263 5.67 12.31 5.91
C VAL A 263 4.50 11.81 5.07
N PHE A 264 4.58 10.59 4.51
CA PHE A 264 3.43 10.01 3.80
C PHE A 264 2.19 9.88 4.69
N TYR A 265 2.33 9.46 5.95
CA TYR A 265 1.22 9.44 6.90
C TYR A 265 0.66 10.84 7.17
N CYS A 266 1.53 11.83 7.36
CA CYS A 266 1.11 13.21 7.59
C CYS A 266 0.34 13.80 6.40
N LEU A 267 0.84 13.59 5.19
CA LEU A 267 0.16 13.99 3.96
C LEU A 267 -1.17 13.25 3.79
N GLY A 268 -1.21 11.96 4.11
CA GLY A 268 -2.43 11.17 4.11
C GLY A 268 -3.51 11.77 5.02
N MET A 269 -3.15 12.27 6.21
CA MET A 269 -4.12 12.89 7.13
C MET A 269 -4.85 14.11 6.52
N VAL A 270 -4.19 14.84 5.62
CA VAL A 270 -4.82 15.97 4.91
C VAL A 270 -5.97 15.46 4.03
N PHE A 271 -5.77 14.34 3.33
CA PHE A 271 -6.81 13.70 2.52
C PHE A 271 -7.91 13.08 3.37
N PHE A 272 -7.56 12.41 4.46
CA PHE A 272 -8.53 11.88 5.44
C PHE A 272 -9.46 12.98 5.97
N LYS A 273 -8.91 14.15 6.32
CA LYS A 273 -9.71 15.29 6.80
C LYS A 273 -10.52 15.96 5.68
N SER A 274 -10.16 15.71 4.43
CA SER A 274 -10.77 16.26 3.22
C SER A 274 -11.89 15.40 2.64
N ASP A 275 -12.33 14.34 3.35
CA ASP A 275 -13.51 13.55 2.98
C ASP A 275 -14.73 14.45 2.69
N GLY A 276 -15.34 14.24 1.51
CA GLY A 276 -16.44 15.07 1.01
C GLY A 276 -16.07 16.48 0.50
N ARG A 277 -14.77 16.85 0.48
CA ARG A 277 -14.27 18.05 -0.21
C ARG A 277 -13.56 17.71 -1.53
N ILE A 278 -12.87 16.58 -1.57
CA ILE A 278 -12.13 16.09 -2.74
C ILE A 278 -12.76 14.75 -3.17
N PRO A 279 -13.01 14.51 -4.47
CA PRO A 279 -13.50 13.21 -4.93
C PRO A 279 -12.47 12.12 -4.64
N PHE A 280 -12.90 10.96 -4.14
CA PHE A 280 -12.02 9.84 -3.77
C PHE A 280 -10.97 10.18 -2.69
N ALA A 281 -11.20 11.21 -1.86
CA ALA A 281 -10.26 11.62 -0.81
C ALA A 281 -9.87 10.44 0.10
N HIS A 282 -10.84 9.61 0.47
CA HIS A 282 -10.63 8.46 1.34
C HIS A 282 -9.76 7.37 0.66
N ALA A 283 -10.01 7.10 -0.63
CA ALA A 283 -9.19 6.16 -1.40
C ALA A 283 -7.75 6.65 -1.55
N ILE A 284 -7.57 7.96 -1.78
CA ILE A 284 -6.25 8.59 -1.84
C ILE A 284 -5.54 8.46 -0.48
N TRP A 285 -6.24 8.72 0.62
CA TRP A 285 -5.72 8.49 1.97
C TRP A 285 -5.20 7.06 2.16
N HIS A 286 -5.95 6.04 1.71
CA HIS A 286 -5.49 4.66 1.78
C HIS A 286 -4.19 4.41 1.01
N LEU A 287 -3.99 5.05 -0.15
CA LEU A 287 -2.74 4.94 -0.89
C LEU A 287 -1.58 5.54 -0.09
N PHE A 288 -1.76 6.71 0.52
CA PHE A 288 -0.74 7.32 1.39
C PHE A 288 -0.39 6.42 2.59
N VAL A 289 -1.40 5.83 3.23
CA VAL A 289 -1.20 4.86 4.32
C VAL A 289 -0.43 3.63 3.84
N ALA A 290 -0.74 3.12 2.66
CA ALA A 290 -0.04 1.97 2.09
C ALA A 290 1.43 2.28 1.72
N PHE A 291 1.70 3.45 1.14
CA PHE A 291 3.07 3.90 0.88
C PHE A 291 3.86 4.16 2.18
N GLY A 292 3.24 4.77 3.20
CA GLY A 292 3.82 4.89 4.53
C GLY A 292 4.15 3.53 5.15
N ALA A 293 3.21 2.59 5.08
CA ALA A 293 3.41 1.23 5.60
C ALA A 293 4.50 0.48 4.84
N GLY A 294 4.54 0.60 3.51
CA GLY A 294 5.54 -0.02 2.65
C GLY A 294 6.96 0.53 2.88
N THR A 295 7.09 1.85 3.10
CA THR A 295 8.39 2.47 3.44
C THR A 295 8.87 2.05 4.83
N HIS A 296 7.98 1.98 5.82
CA HIS A 296 8.31 1.43 7.15
C HIS A 296 8.70 -0.05 7.06
N TYR A 297 7.96 -0.86 6.30
CA TYR A 297 8.27 -2.26 6.06
C TYR A 297 9.66 -2.40 5.45
N TYR A 298 9.96 -1.60 4.41
CA TYR A 298 11.26 -1.62 3.74
C TYR A 298 12.38 -1.29 4.73
N ALA A 299 12.19 -0.27 5.59
CA ALA A 299 13.17 0.09 6.61
C ALA A 299 13.42 -1.06 7.60
N ILE A 300 12.35 -1.69 8.10
CA ILE A 300 12.46 -2.84 9.01
C ILE A 300 13.19 -4.00 8.34
N TRP A 301 12.75 -4.40 7.15
CA TRP A 301 13.37 -5.50 6.41
C TRP A 301 14.85 -5.23 6.10
N ARG A 302 15.19 -4.03 5.61
CA ARG A 302 16.53 -3.70 5.13
C ARG A 302 17.55 -3.47 6.26
N TYR A 303 17.13 -2.91 7.38
CA TYR A 303 18.04 -2.46 8.44
C TYR A 303 17.97 -3.27 9.73
N LEU A 304 16.89 -4.02 9.94
CA LEU A 304 16.74 -4.87 11.13
C LEU A 304 16.89 -6.37 10.82
N TYR A 305 16.43 -6.85 9.65
CA TYR A 305 16.43 -8.29 9.33
C TYR A 305 17.46 -8.70 8.27
N LEU A 306 17.91 -7.80 7.38
CA LEU A 306 18.84 -8.18 6.33
C LEU A 306 20.29 -8.23 6.86
N PRO A 307 20.97 -9.40 6.79
CA PRO A 307 22.34 -9.55 7.28
C PRO A 307 23.31 -8.59 6.57
N SER A 308 24.25 -8.01 7.32
CA SER A 308 25.23 -7.01 6.84
C SER A 308 26.02 -7.45 5.59
N THR A 309 26.21 -8.77 5.42
CA THR A 309 26.88 -9.37 4.26
C THR A 309 26.08 -9.26 2.97
N LEU A 310 24.75 -9.26 3.03
CA LEU A 310 23.86 -9.07 1.88
C LEU A 310 23.54 -7.60 1.61
N GLN A 311 23.62 -6.75 2.64
CA GLN A 311 23.44 -5.30 2.52
C GLN A 311 24.40 -4.66 1.50
N THR A 312 25.67 -5.11 1.50
CA THR A 312 26.72 -4.60 0.58
C THR A 312 26.51 -5.02 -0.89
N LYS A 313 25.78 -6.11 -1.15
CA LYS A 313 25.42 -6.55 -2.51
C LYS A 313 24.23 -5.79 -3.09
N VAL A 314 23.28 -5.37 -2.24
CA VAL A 314 22.09 -4.61 -2.68
C VAL A 314 22.40 -3.13 -2.90
N SER A 315 23.46 -2.61 -2.27
CA SER A 315 23.87 -1.21 -2.38
C SER A 315 24.83 -0.91 -3.54
N LYS A 316 25.20 -1.92 -4.35
CA LYS A 316 26.01 -1.80 -5.56
C LYS A 316 25.16 -2.05 -6.79
#